data_AF-D8TE73-F1
#
_entry.id   AF-D8TE73-F1
#
_cell.length_a   1.000
_cell.length_b   1.000
_cell.length_c   1.000
_cell.angle_alpha   90.00
_cell.angle_beta   90.00
_cell.angle_gamma   90.00
#
_symmetry.space_group_name_H-M   'P 1'
#
loop_
_entity.id
_entity.type
_entity.pdbx_description
1 polymer ?
#
loop_
_entity_poly.entity_id
_entity_poly.type
_entity_poly.pdbx_seq_one_letter_code
_entity_poly.pdbx_strand_id
1 'polypeptide(L)'
;TRDATDFVMTAAYWPPSTTAGGFALNTNLLETNLTNLGVVLALLVYLGRGVDNPLPLSNLLNNRERTIPNAIRDAEDRYKEAADRLDQARARSQRARVRADDIRMNGLSRVQREKRDLVNSADGDLERLEDSKNATIRFEEQRAIEQVRQQAARLALDRALKASDIRSNNELHSHTIEHHIGLLKGMAENNRLASFTGSTSRVIIDGRSW
;
A
#
# COMPACT_ATOMS: atom_id res chain seq x y z
N THR A 1 74.27 -28.08 114.41
CA THR A 1 74.10 -28.69 115.73
C THR A 1 72.79 -29.44 115.75
N ARG A 2 72.87 -30.79 115.73
CA ARG A 2 71.90 -31.80 116.19
C ARG A 2 70.51 -31.83 115.55
N ASP A 3 69.84 -32.94 115.27
CA ASP A 3 70.10 -34.39 115.12
C ASP A 3 68.75 -34.92 114.56
N ALA A 4 68.75 -35.64 113.43
CA ALA A 4 68.53 -37.10 113.36
C ALA A 4 67.12 -37.60 113.76
N THR A 5 66.43 -38.22 112.79
CA THR A 5 65.63 -39.47 112.88
C THR A 5 65.11 -39.76 111.45
N ASP A 6 65.86 -40.55 110.68
CA ASP A 6 65.62 -41.97 110.30
C ASP A 6 64.82 -42.10 108.99
N PHE A 7 65.39 -42.51 107.85
CA PHE A 7 66.02 -43.78 107.43
C PHE A 7 65.02 -44.90 107.04
N VAL A 8 64.76 -44.97 105.72
CA VAL A 8 64.89 -46.13 104.79
C VAL A 8 64.04 -47.41 104.97
N MET A 9 63.28 -47.78 103.91
CA MET A 9 63.39 -49.01 103.07
C MET A 9 62.11 -49.20 102.22
N THR A 10 62.18 -49.13 100.88
CA THR A 10 62.43 -50.23 99.91
C THR A 10 61.26 -51.20 99.73
N ALA A 11 60.67 -51.23 98.51
CA ALA A 11 60.37 -52.47 97.76
C ALA A 11 59.76 -52.14 96.39
N ALA A 12 60.43 -52.59 95.33
CA ALA A 12 59.93 -52.60 93.96
C ALA A 12 58.91 -53.74 93.77
N TYR A 13 57.83 -53.50 93.01
CA TYR A 13 56.99 -54.57 92.47
C TYR A 13 56.31 -54.13 91.16
N TRP A 14 56.53 -54.91 90.10
CA TRP A 14 55.97 -54.73 88.75
C TRP A 14 54.57 -55.37 88.68
N PRO A 15 53.54 -54.71 88.12
CA PRO A 15 52.25 -55.36 87.89
C PRO A 15 52.31 -56.27 86.66
N PRO A 16 51.88 -57.54 86.77
CA PRO A 16 51.84 -58.47 85.64
C PRO A 16 50.69 -58.17 84.67
N SER A 17 50.93 -58.41 83.39
CA SER A 17 49.89 -58.50 82.36
C SER A 17 49.07 -59.78 82.58
N THR A 18 47.75 -59.64 82.75
CA THR A 18 46.84 -60.79 82.71
C THR A 18 45.63 -60.48 81.81
N THR A 19 45.51 -61.32 80.80
CA THR A 19 44.43 -61.45 79.82
C THR A 19 43.16 -62.03 80.46
N ALA A 20 42.00 -61.69 79.86
CA ALA A 20 40.68 -62.31 80.02
C ALA A 20 39.87 -61.98 81.29
N GLY A 21 39.05 -60.92 81.18
CA GLY A 21 37.83 -60.71 81.95
C GLY A 21 36.70 -60.37 80.98
N GLY A 22 35.63 -61.17 81.00
CA GLY A 22 34.56 -61.13 80.01
C GLY A 22 33.78 -59.81 79.95
N PHE A 23 33.07 -59.62 78.83
CA PHE A 23 32.08 -58.57 78.66
C PHE A 23 30.99 -58.68 79.72
N ALA A 24 31.15 -57.98 80.84
CA ALA A 24 30.08 -57.73 81.79
C ALA A 24 29.23 -56.57 81.24
N LEU A 25 28.08 -56.87 80.63
CA LEU A 25 27.11 -55.87 80.21
C LEU A 25 26.58 -55.16 81.46
N ASN A 26 27.03 -53.94 81.69
CA ASN A 26 26.56 -53.10 82.77
C ASN A 26 25.12 -52.63 82.44
N THR A 27 24.11 -53.29 83.01
CA THR A 27 22.70 -52.97 82.77
C THR A 27 22.31 -51.58 83.28
N ASN A 28 23.09 -50.93 84.15
CA ASN A 28 22.85 -49.53 84.53
C ASN A 28 22.99 -48.55 83.35
N LEU A 29 23.82 -48.87 82.35
CA LEU A 29 23.95 -48.10 81.11
C LEU A 29 22.80 -48.36 80.13
N LEU A 30 22.25 -49.57 80.12
CA LEU A 30 21.17 -49.98 79.22
C LEU A 30 19.77 -49.86 79.82
N GLU A 31 19.61 -49.71 81.12
CA GLU A 31 18.29 -49.69 81.77
C GLU A 31 17.90 -48.24 82.07
N THR A 32 18.77 -47.50 82.77
CA THR A 32 18.52 -46.08 83.11
C THR A 32 18.62 -45.16 81.89
N ASN A 33 19.62 -45.39 81.01
CA ASN A 33 19.80 -44.56 79.81
C ASN A 33 18.82 -44.94 78.68
N LEU A 34 18.52 -46.23 78.49
CA LEU A 34 17.53 -46.67 77.49
C LEU A 34 16.11 -46.32 77.91
N THR A 35 15.78 -46.34 79.21
CA THR A 35 14.47 -45.87 79.69
C THR A 35 14.36 -44.37 79.49
N ASN A 36 15.38 -43.59 79.81
CA ASN A 36 15.38 -42.15 79.54
C ASN A 36 15.30 -41.85 78.02
N LEU A 37 16.08 -42.56 77.21
CA LEU A 37 16.04 -42.45 75.74
C LEU A 37 14.67 -42.88 75.18
N GLY A 38 14.09 -43.95 75.73
CA GLY A 38 12.80 -44.49 75.34
C GLY A 38 11.66 -43.53 75.68
N VAL A 39 11.69 -42.92 76.87
CA VAL A 39 10.73 -41.87 77.28
C VAL A 39 10.90 -40.62 76.43
N VAL A 40 12.13 -40.19 76.15
CA VAL A 40 12.40 -39.04 75.26
C VAL A 40 11.95 -39.35 73.83
N LEU A 41 12.22 -40.54 73.30
CA LEU A 41 11.80 -40.97 71.96
C LEU A 41 10.27 -41.10 71.89
N ALA A 42 9.64 -41.67 72.92
CA ALA A 42 8.20 -41.77 73.03
C ALA A 42 7.54 -40.38 73.14
N LEU A 43 8.13 -39.45 73.89
CA LEU A 43 7.69 -38.06 73.96
C LEU A 43 7.90 -37.32 72.63
N LEU A 44 9.01 -37.57 71.92
CA LEU A 44 9.30 -37.01 70.60
C LEU A 44 8.32 -37.51 69.55
N VAL A 45 7.98 -38.80 69.60
CA VAL A 45 6.98 -39.44 68.74
C VAL A 45 5.57 -39.03 69.15
N TYR A 46 5.28 -38.84 70.43
CA TYR A 46 3.97 -38.40 70.93
C TYR A 46 3.72 -36.93 70.58
N LEU A 47 4.70 -36.05 70.77
CA LEU A 47 4.68 -34.66 70.29
C LEU A 47 4.67 -34.59 68.75
N GLY A 48 5.30 -35.56 68.07
CA GLY A 48 5.30 -35.68 66.62
C GLY A 48 4.09 -36.39 66.00
N ARG A 49 3.23 -37.02 66.82
CA ARG A 49 1.99 -37.70 66.39
C ARG A 49 0.72 -37.09 66.99
N GLY A 50 0.84 -36.12 67.90
CA GLY A 50 -0.27 -35.31 68.37
C GLY A 50 -0.85 -34.52 67.22
N VAL A 51 -1.95 -35.04 66.67
CA VAL A 51 -3.02 -34.38 65.89
C VAL A 51 -2.55 -33.11 65.14
N ASP A 52 -2.30 -33.26 63.83
CA ASP A 52 -2.08 -32.21 62.82
C ASP A 52 -0.65 -31.73 62.49
N ASN A 53 0.43 -32.32 63.00
CA ASN A 53 1.79 -32.00 62.51
C ASN A 53 2.70 -33.23 62.35
N PRO A 54 2.68 -33.93 61.20
CA PRO A 54 3.80 -34.79 60.85
C PRO A 54 5.04 -33.89 60.70
N LEU A 55 6.21 -34.36 61.16
CA LEU A 55 7.51 -33.65 61.15
C LEU A 55 7.65 -32.59 60.04
N PRO A 56 8.29 -31.42 60.27
CA PRO A 56 8.39 -30.30 59.31
C PRO A 56 8.93 -30.66 57.91
N LEU A 57 9.52 -31.86 57.78
CA LEU A 57 9.93 -32.49 56.52
C LEU A 57 8.73 -32.84 55.61
N SER A 58 7.61 -33.27 56.17
CA SER A 58 6.45 -33.77 55.40
C SER A 58 5.78 -32.66 54.59
N ASN A 59 5.66 -31.46 55.16
CA ASN A 59 5.14 -30.28 54.45
C ASN A 59 6.08 -29.83 53.33
N LEU A 60 7.39 -29.92 53.52
CA LEU A 60 8.38 -29.59 52.49
C LEU A 60 8.41 -30.62 51.34
N LEU A 61 8.32 -31.92 51.67
CA LEU A 61 8.25 -32.99 50.67
C LEU A 61 6.95 -32.91 49.87
N ASN A 62 5.79 -32.79 50.53
CA ASN A 62 4.49 -32.65 49.85
C ASN A 62 4.42 -31.38 48.99
N ASN A 63 5.03 -30.28 49.42
CA ASN A 63 5.12 -29.08 48.61
C ASN A 63 5.97 -29.33 47.34
N ARG A 64 7.13 -29.96 47.46
CA ARG A 64 7.98 -30.30 46.29
C ARG A 64 7.31 -31.31 45.35
N GLU A 65 6.62 -32.29 45.90
CA GLU A 65 5.88 -33.31 45.13
C GLU A 65 4.78 -32.68 44.26
N ARG A 66 4.20 -31.55 44.68
CA ARG A 66 3.22 -30.80 43.89
C ARG A 66 3.84 -29.74 43.00
N THR A 67 4.81 -28.97 43.48
CA THR A 67 5.39 -27.83 42.74
C THR A 67 6.21 -28.28 41.54
N ILE A 68 7.03 -29.32 41.66
CA ILE A 68 7.95 -29.73 40.58
C ILE A 68 7.17 -30.24 39.36
N PRO A 69 6.21 -31.18 39.48
CA PRO A 69 5.43 -31.64 38.33
C PRO A 69 4.58 -30.53 37.71
N ASN A 70 4.04 -29.63 38.53
CA ASN A 70 3.27 -28.48 38.03
C ASN A 70 4.15 -27.49 37.27
N ALA A 71 5.36 -27.21 37.76
CA ALA A 71 6.32 -26.35 37.07
C ALA A 71 6.80 -26.96 35.75
N ILE A 72 6.99 -28.28 35.69
CA ILE A 72 7.33 -28.99 34.45
C ILE A 72 6.18 -28.93 33.45
N ARG A 73 4.93 -29.18 33.90
CA ARG A 73 3.74 -29.08 33.05
C ARG A 73 3.54 -27.67 32.50
N ASP A 74 3.66 -26.65 33.35
CA ASP A 74 3.58 -25.25 32.95
C ASP A 74 4.68 -24.88 31.94
N ALA A 75 5.92 -25.34 32.15
CA ALA A 75 7.00 -25.13 31.20
C ALA A 75 6.75 -25.81 29.84
N GLU A 76 6.22 -27.04 29.86
CA GLU A 76 5.86 -27.79 28.64
C GLU A 76 4.71 -27.12 27.88
N ASP A 77 3.67 -26.66 28.60
CA ASP A 77 2.53 -25.97 28.00
C ASP A 77 2.96 -24.64 27.38
N ARG A 78 3.82 -23.87 28.07
CA ARG A 78 4.42 -22.64 27.52
C ARG A 78 5.30 -22.91 26.32
N TYR A 79 6.07 -24.01 26.33
CA TYR A 79 6.89 -24.40 25.20
C TYR A 79 6.03 -24.73 23.98
N LYS A 80 4.97 -25.54 24.15
CA LYS A 80 4.01 -25.86 23.09
C LYS A 80 3.35 -24.61 22.54
N GLU A 81 2.87 -23.73 23.42
CA GLU A 81 2.25 -22.48 22.99
C GLU A 81 3.22 -21.59 22.20
N ALA A 82 4.48 -21.49 22.66
CA ALA A 82 5.51 -20.73 21.95
C ALA A 82 5.85 -21.34 20.58
N ALA A 83 5.92 -22.67 20.49
CA ALA A 83 6.13 -23.39 19.23
C ALA A 83 4.98 -23.15 18.25
N ASP A 84 3.74 -23.27 18.70
CA ASP A 84 2.54 -23.01 17.88
C ASP A 84 2.51 -21.55 17.40
N ARG A 85 2.82 -20.59 18.28
CA ARG A 85 2.91 -19.17 17.92
C ARG A 85 4.01 -18.92 16.89
N LEU A 86 5.15 -19.59 17.01
CA LEU A 86 6.25 -19.49 16.05
C LEU A 86 5.83 -20.02 14.67
N ASP A 87 5.18 -21.17 14.61
CA ASP A 87 4.72 -21.76 13.35
C ASP A 87 3.63 -20.93 12.69
N GLN A 88 2.69 -20.37 13.48
CA GLN A 88 1.73 -19.41 12.98
C GLN A 88 2.40 -18.14 12.42
N ALA A 89 3.41 -17.61 13.12
CA ALA A 89 4.15 -16.43 12.67
C ALA A 89 4.92 -16.72 11.36
N ARG A 90 5.54 -17.90 11.24
CA ARG A 90 6.20 -18.35 10.01
C ARG A 90 5.21 -18.47 8.86
N ALA A 91 4.06 -19.10 9.07
CA ALA A 91 3.02 -19.23 8.06
C ALA A 91 2.49 -17.86 7.60
N ARG A 92 2.27 -16.93 8.55
CA ARG A 92 1.88 -15.55 8.24
C ARG A 92 2.96 -14.81 7.44
N SER A 93 4.22 -14.96 7.82
CA SER A 93 5.35 -14.36 7.11
C SER A 93 5.48 -14.88 5.68
N GLN A 94 5.35 -16.20 5.47
CA GLN A 94 5.38 -16.80 4.13
C GLN A 94 4.22 -16.28 3.26
N ARG A 95 3.01 -16.23 3.81
CA ARG A 95 1.84 -15.65 3.11
C ARG A 95 2.06 -14.18 2.77
N ALA A 96 2.62 -13.39 3.68
CA ALA A 96 2.94 -11.99 3.44
C ALA A 96 3.98 -11.82 2.33
N ARG A 97 5.01 -12.68 2.30
CA ARG A 97 6.04 -12.69 1.25
C ARG A 97 5.44 -12.98 -0.13
N VAL A 98 4.62 -14.03 -0.24
CA VAL A 98 3.93 -14.35 -1.51
C VAL A 98 3.04 -13.19 -1.98
N ARG A 99 2.28 -12.57 -1.06
CA ARG A 99 1.47 -11.39 -1.40
C ARG A 99 2.31 -10.20 -1.82
N ALA A 100 3.44 -9.96 -1.17
CA ALA A 100 4.36 -8.88 -1.54
C ALA A 100 4.95 -9.09 -2.94
N ASP A 101 5.34 -10.32 -3.27
CA ASP A 101 5.85 -10.67 -4.59
C ASP A 101 4.77 -10.53 -5.68
N ASP A 102 3.54 -10.95 -5.38
CA ASP A 102 2.38 -10.75 -6.27
C ASP A 102 2.08 -9.26 -6.51
N ILE A 103 2.04 -8.45 -5.43
CA ILE A 103 1.86 -6.99 -5.53
C ILE A 103 2.97 -6.37 -6.37
N ARG A 104 4.23 -6.78 -6.17
CA ARG A 104 5.37 -6.28 -6.92
C ARG A 104 5.23 -6.61 -8.41
N MET A 105 4.92 -7.86 -8.75
CA MET A 105 4.76 -8.30 -10.14
C MET A 105 3.59 -7.60 -10.83
N ASN A 106 2.45 -7.52 -10.16
CA ASN A 106 1.26 -6.82 -10.64
C ASN A 106 1.52 -5.32 -10.79
N GLY A 107 2.23 -4.71 -9.84
CA GLY A 107 2.64 -3.30 -9.88
C GLY A 107 3.53 -3.00 -11.07
N LEU A 108 4.55 -3.83 -11.34
CA LEU A 108 5.42 -3.67 -12.50
C LEU A 108 4.64 -3.78 -13.83
N SER A 109 3.72 -4.74 -13.94
CA SER A 109 2.86 -4.89 -15.12
C SER A 109 1.92 -3.70 -15.32
N ARG A 110 1.36 -3.15 -14.23
CA ARG A 110 0.50 -1.96 -14.27
C ARG A 110 1.27 -0.72 -14.72
N VAL A 111 2.42 -0.45 -14.11
CA VAL A 111 3.28 0.68 -14.48
C VAL A 111 3.70 0.60 -15.95
N GLN A 112 4.05 -0.59 -16.45
CA GLN A 112 4.39 -0.75 -17.87
C GLN A 112 3.21 -0.47 -18.81
N ARG A 113 2.00 -0.90 -18.43
CA ARG A 113 0.78 -0.60 -19.19
C ARG A 113 0.45 0.88 -19.15
N GLU A 114 0.40 1.48 -17.98
CA GLU A 114 0.13 2.91 -17.80
C GLU A 114 1.16 3.77 -18.55
N LYS A 115 2.43 3.39 -18.55
CA LYS A 115 3.46 4.08 -19.35
C LYS A 115 3.14 4.02 -20.85
N ARG A 116 2.73 2.86 -21.37
CA ARG A 116 2.38 2.70 -22.79
C ARG A 116 1.11 3.48 -23.12
N ASP A 117 0.10 3.41 -22.27
CA ASP A 117 -1.16 4.11 -22.46
C ASP A 117 -0.96 5.64 -22.42
N LEU A 118 -0.09 6.12 -21.53
CA LEU A 118 0.27 7.54 -21.46
C LEU A 118 0.98 8.02 -22.72
N VAL A 119 1.94 7.25 -23.25
CA VAL A 119 2.62 7.57 -24.50
C VAL A 119 1.62 7.57 -25.66
N ASN A 120 0.80 6.53 -25.79
CA ASN A 120 -0.20 6.45 -26.85
C ASN A 120 -1.23 7.59 -26.77
N SER A 121 -1.64 7.99 -25.56
CA SER A 121 -2.53 9.13 -25.36
C SER A 121 -1.85 10.44 -25.75
N ALA A 122 -0.59 10.64 -25.35
CA ALA A 122 0.18 11.84 -25.69
C ALA A 122 0.41 11.94 -27.21
N ASP A 123 0.71 10.82 -27.88
CA ASP A 123 0.86 10.76 -29.34
C ASP A 123 -0.46 11.10 -30.04
N GLY A 124 -1.58 10.54 -29.56
CA GLY A 124 -2.91 10.85 -30.11
C GLY A 124 -3.34 12.31 -29.87
N ASP A 125 -2.96 12.91 -28.75
CA ASP A 125 -3.22 14.33 -28.47
C ASP A 125 -2.33 15.24 -29.32
N LEU A 126 -1.08 14.84 -29.58
CA LEU A 126 -0.19 15.53 -30.50
C LEU A 126 -0.73 15.52 -31.93
N GLU A 127 -1.20 14.37 -32.43
CA GLU A 127 -1.81 14.27 -33.76
C GLU A 127 -3.02 15.20 -33.90
N ARG A 128 -3.93 15.21 -32.91
CA ARG A 128 -5.08 16.13 -32.89
C ARG A 128 -4.66 17.59 -32.88
N LEU A 129 -3.59 17.92 -32.14
CA LEU A 129 -3.07 19.27 -32.08
C LEU A 129 -2.47 19.70 -33.42
N GLU A 130 -1.74 18.82 -34.09
CA GLU A 130 -1.17 19.06 -35.43
C GLU A 130 -2.29 19.25 -36.47
N ASP A 131 -3.32 18.41 -36.44
CA ASP A 131 -4.48 18.54 -37.32
C ASP A 131 -5.21 19.87 -37.09
N SER A 132 -5.48 20.23 -35.84
CA SER A 132 -6.11 21.51 -35.50
C SER A 132 -5.25 22.68 -35.97
N LYS A 133 -3.93 22.64 -35.74
CA LYS A 133 -2.99 23.66 -36.20
C LYS A 133 -3.03 23.80 -37.72
N ASN A 134 -2.98 22.70 -38.45
CA ASN A 134 -3.03 22.70 -39.91
C ASN A 134 -4.35 23.23 -40.45
N ALA A 135 -5.47 22.88 -39.81
CA ALA A 135 -6.78 23.44 -40.15
C ALA A 135 -6.83 24.96 -39.93
N THR A 136 -6.31 25.45 -38.79
CA THR A 136 -6.22 26.89 -38.51
C THR A 136 -5.34 27.62 -39.51
N ILE A 137 -4.17 27.06 -39.87
CA ILE A 137 -3.29 27.67 -40.87
C ILE A 137 -4.01 27.82 -42.21
N ARG A 138 -4.65 26.76 -42.71
CA ARG A 138 -5.39 26.81 -43.97
C ARG A 138 -6.53 27.83 -43.95
N PHE A 139 -7.23 27.94 -42.82
CA PHE A 139 -8.29 28.93 -42.64
C PHE A 139 -7.74 30.36 -42.70
N GLU A 140 -6.65 30.64 -41.97
CA GLU A 140 -6.03 31.97 -41.97
C GLU A 140 -5.36 32.31 -43.32
N GLU A 141 -4.80 31.33 -44.04
CA GLU A 141 -4.31 31.51 -45.40
C GLU A 141 -5.42 31.94 -46.35
N GLN A 142 -6.57 31.25 -46.32
CA GLN A 142 -7.73 31.63 -47.14
C GLN A 142 -8.23 33.03 -46.78
N ARG A 143 -8.29 33.35 -45.48
CA ARG A 143 -8.67 34.67 -44.99
C ARG A 143 -7.71 35.76 -45.48
N ALA A 144 -6.40 35.52 -45.42
CA ALA A 144 -5.38 36.45 -45.88
C ALA A 144 -5.46 36.66 -47.40
N ILE A 145 -5.63 35.59 -48.18
CA ILE A 145 -5.83 35.66 -49.63
C ILE A 145 -7.06 36.51 -49.96
N GLU A 146 -8.17 36.29 -49.27
CA GLU A 146 -9.41 37.04 -49.51
C GLU A 146 -9.24 38.52 -49.16
N GLN A 147 -8.57 38.85 -48.06
CA GLN A 147 -8.24 40.23 -47.72
C GLN A 147 -7.38 40.90 -48.80
N VAL A 148 -6.35 40.22 -49.30
CA VAL A 148 -5.49 40.74 -50.37
C VAL A 148 -6.29 40.92 -51.67
N ARG A 149 -7.16 39.97 -52.03
CA ARG A 149 -8.04 40.08 -53.21
C ARG A 149 -8.96 41.28 -53.13
N GLN A 150 -9.60 41.50 -51.98
CA GLN A 150 -10.47 42.66 -51.76
C GLN A 150 -9.68 43.98 -51.85
N GLN A 151 -8.49 44.04 -51.28
CA GLN A 151 -7.63 45.23 -51.38
C GLN A 151 -7.17 45.49 -52.82
N ALA A 152 -6.75 44.44 -53.54
CA ALA A 152 -6.36 44.54 -54.94
C ALA A 152 -7.53 44.98 -55.83
N ALA A 153 -8.74 44.43 -55.61
CA ALA A 153 -9.94 44.82 -56.34
C ALA A 153 -10.30 46.29 -56.09
N ARG A 154 -10.24 46.74 -54.82
CA ARG A 154 -10.45 48.16 -54.48
C ARG A 154 -9.42 49.08 -55.15
N LEU A 155 -8.14 48.70 -55.14
CA LEU A 155 -7.08 49.48 -55.78
C LEU A 155 -7.23 49.53 -57.30
N ALA A 156 -7.62 48.41 -57.92
CA ALA A 156 -7.88 48.35 -59.36
C ALA A 156 -9.08 49.23 -59.76
N LEU A 157 -10.16 49.19 -58.98
CA LEU A 157 -11.33 50.05 -59.18
C LEU A 157 -10.96 51.53 -59.01
N ASP A 158 -10.25 51.91 -57.96
CA ASP A 158 -9.80 53.29 -57.74
C ASP A 158 -8.92 53.80 -58.89
N ARG A 159 -7.99 52.99 -59.39
CA ARG A 159 -7.18 53.32 -60.57
C ARG A 159 -8.01 53.44 -61.84
N ALA A 160 -8.97 52.53 -62.05
CA ALA A 160 -9.84 52.57 -63.23
C ALA A 160 -10.75 53.81 -63.22
N LEU A 161 -11.29 54.19 -62.05
CA LEU A 161 -12.06 55.41 -61.88
C LEU A 161 -11.21 56.65 -62.16
N LYS A 162 -10.01 56.75 -61.59
CA LYS A 162 -9.07 57.86 -61.86
C LYS A 162 -8.69 57.95 -63.35
N ALA A 163 -8.42 56.82 -64.00
CA ALA A 163 -8.11 56.78 -65.42
C ALA A 163 -9.33 57.16 -66.30
N SER A 164 -10.53 56.75 -65.89
CA SER A 164 -11.78 57.13 -66.56
C SER A 164 -12.07 58.63 -66.44
N ASP A 165 -11.84 59.23 -65.27
CA ASP A 165 -12.02 60.66 -65.04
C ASP A 165 -11.11 61.49 -65.97
N ILE A 166 -9.84 61.08 -66.10
CA ILE A 166 -8.88 61.71 -67.02
C ILE A 166 -9.28 61.52 -68.50
N ARG A 167 -9.87 60.37 -68.86
CA ARG A 167 -10.24 60.03 -70.25
C ARG A 167 -11.62 60.54 -70.67
N SER A 168 -12.45 61.02 -69.74
CA SER A 168 -13.82 61.45 -70.01
C SER A 168 -13.86 62.70 -70.89
N ASN A 169 -13.87 62.50 -72.21
CA ASN A 169 -14.10 63.53 -73.23
C ASN A 169 -15.55 63.44 -73.76
N ASN A 170 -16.11 64.53 -74.31
CA ASN A 170 -17.50 64.59 -74.78
C ASN A 170 -17.89 63.47 -75.76
N GLU A 171 -16.93 62.96 -76.54
CA GLU A 171 -17.14 61.92 -77.56
C GLU A 171 -17.41 60.53 -76.96
N LEU A 172 -16.73 60.16 -75.87
CA LEU A 172 -16.99 58.90 -75.14
C LEU A 172 -18.34 58.95 -74.41
N HIS A 173 -18.75 60.13 -73.93
CA HIS A 173 -20.05 60.34 -73.29
C HIS A 173 -21.20 60.10 -74.26
N SER A 174 -21.14 60.70 -75.46
CA SER A 174 -22.17 60.48 -76.49
C SER A 174 -22.26 59.03 -76.93
N HIS A 175 -21.12 58.37 -77.17
CA HIS A 175 -21.11 56.95 -77.54
C HIS A 175 -21.71 56.05 -76.45
N THR A 176 -21.42 56.35 -75.18
CA THR A 176 -21.99 55.62 -74.04
C THR A 176 -23.50 55.82 -73.94
N ILE A 177 -23.99 57.04 -74.16
CA ILE A 177 -25.43 57.36 -74.16
C ILE A 177 -26.13 56.61 -75.31
N GLU A 178 -25.57 56.65 -76.52
CA GLU A 178 -26.12 55.93 -77.67
C GLU A 178 -26.17 54.41 -77.44
N HIS A 179 -25.13 53.83 -76.83
CA HIS A 179 -25.11 52.40 -76.48
C HIS A 179 -26.22 52.04 -75.47
N HIS A 180 -26.42 52.84 -74.41
CA HIS A 180 -27.50 52.59 -73.45
C HIS A 180 -28.89 52.78 -74.06
N ILE A 181 -29.09 53.77 -74.93
CA ILE A 181 -30.33 53.94 -75.70
C ILE A 181 -30.58 52.69 -76.56
N GLY A 182 -29.54 52.17 -77.22
CA GLY A 182 -29.60 50.94 -78.01
C GLY A 182 -30.00 49.72 -77.17
N LEU A 183 -29.38 49.50 -76.01
CA LEU A 183 -29.73 48.41 -75.10
C LEU A 183 -31.18 48.52 -74.61
N LEU A 184 -31.61 49.71 -74.17
CA LEU A 184 -32.98 49.94 -73.71
C LEU A 184 -34.00 49.72 -74.84
N LYS A 185 -33.70 50.18 -76.06
CA LYS A 185 -34.54 49.95 -77.23
C LYS A 185 -34.65 48.46 -77.55
N GLY A 186 -33.54 47.73 -77.56
CA GLY A 186 -33.53 46.28 -77.78
C GLY A 186 -34.28 45.50 -76.68
N MET A 187 -34.17 45.94 -75.42
CA MET A 187 -34.89 45.33 -74.30
C MET A 187 -36.40 45.63 -74.36
N ALA A 188 -36.79 46.83 -74.80
CA ALA A 188 -38.18 47.19 -75.05
C ALA A 188 -38.78 46.41 -76.23
N GLU A 189 -38.02 46.24 -77.33
CA GLU A 189 -38.42 45.42 -78.47
C GLU A 189 -38.58 43.95 -78.07
N ASN A 190 -37.63 43.37 -77.32
CA ASN A 190 -37.73 42.00 -76.80
C ASN A 190 -38.94 41.82 -75.87
N ASN A 191 -39.22 42.78 -75.00
CA ASN A 191 -40.41 42.75 -74.13
C ASN A 191 -41.72 42.88 -74.93
N ARG A 192 -41.72 43.70 -75.98
CA ARG A 192 -42.87 43.88 -76.89
C ARG A 192 -43.13 42.63 -77.74
N LEU A 193 -42.08 41.90 -78.13
CA LEU A 193 -42.19 40.60 -78.80
C LEU A 193 -42.70 39.51 -77.85
N ALA A 194 -42.23 39.49 -76.59
CA ALA A 194 -42.69 38.54 -75.58
C ALA A 194 -44.18 38.73 -75.18
N SER A 195 -44.65 39.97 -75.14
CA SER A 195 -46.08 40.29 -74.89
C SER A 195 -46.98 40.01 -76.10
N PHE A 196 -46.46 40.15 -77.33
CA PHE A 196 -47.18 39.78 -78.55
C PHE A 196 -47.40 38.27 -78.65
N THR A 197 -46.37 37.44 -78.40
CA THR A 197 -46.51 35.97 -78.42
C THR A 197 -47.43 35.44 -77.32
N GLY A 198 -47.40 36.06 -76.13
CA GLY A 198 -48.36 35.80 -75.06
C GLY A 198 -49.80 36.22 -75.39
N SER A 199 -49.99 37.30 -76.14
CA SER A 199 -51.31 37.76 -76.61
C SER A 199 -51.86 36.88 -77.74
N THR A 200 -51.04 36.47 -78.71
CA THR A 200 -51.43 35.53 -79.78
C THR A 200 -51.82 34.17 -79.21
N SER A 201 -51.12 33.70 -78.17
CA SER A 201 -51.48 32.45 -77.47
C SER A 201 -52.77 32.58 -76.66
N ARG A 202 -53.06 33.76 -76.11
CA ARG A 202 -54.31 34.03 -75.37
C ARG A 202 -55.53 34.19 -76.31
N VAL A 203 -55.37 34.85 -77.46
CA VAL A 203 -56.44 35.00 -78.47
C VAL A 203 -56.78 33.68 -79.16
N ILE A 204 -55.82 32.76 -79.34
CA ILE A 204 -56.08 31.42 -79.90
C ILE A 204 -56.82 30.51 -78.89
N ILE A 205 -56.67 30.74 -77.58
CA ILE A 205 -57.36 29.96 -76.54
C ILE A 205 -58.76 30.52 -76.24
N ASP A 206 -58.98 31.84 -76.30
CA ASP A 206 -60.28 32.46 -75.98
C ASP A 206 -61.25 32.53 -77.19
N GLY A 207 -60.76 32.36 -78.43
CA GLY A 207 -61.58 32.28 -79.65
C GLY A 207 -62.27 30.94 -79.89
N ARG A 208 -62.38 30.09 -78.86
CA ARG A 208 -63.01 28.76 -78.95
C ARG A 208 -63.91 28.49 -77.74
N SER A 209 -64.81 29.41 -77.44
CA SER A 209 -66.02 29.14 -76.67
C SER A 209 -67.23 29.17 -77.60
N TRP A 210 -68.08 28.18 -77.40
CA TRP A 210 -69.35 27.93 -78.07
C TRP A 210 -70.41 28.95 -77.65
#